data_AF-A0A974BH02-F1
#
_entry.id   AF-A0A974BH02-F1
#
_cell.length_a   1.000
_cell.length_b   1.000
_cell.length_c   1.000
_cell.angle_alpha   90.00
_cell.angle_beta   90.00
_cell.angle_gamma   90.00
#
_symmetry.space_group_name_H-M   'P 1'
#
loop_
_entity.id
_entity.type
_entity.pdbx_description
1 polymer ?
#
loop_
_entity_poly.entity_id
_entity_poly.type
_entity_poly.pdbx_seq_one_letter_code
_entity_poly.pdbx_strand_id
1 'polypeptide(L)'
;MKNRLAAANPVLEIQLYLNDIAQVHPEIPLVYPTGRYDDRTRNAVTEFQKFFSLPVTGVVDLETWNKILSEHKRCSHCINTPSTVACFPSNITEFKLGDQNNFIYILQIVLNNFKRKYVNYVEVPITGIFDEKTEEAVKQFQRMSDLPVTGVLDRETWNTLNLINSTCRLYD
;
A
#
# COMPACT_ATOMS: atom_id res chain seq x y z
N MET A 1 -14.36 15.83 16.28
CA MET A 1 -13.11 15.94 17.08
C MET A 1 -11.96 15.49 16.20
N LYS A 2 -10.99 16.38 15.94
CA LYS A 2 -9.84 16.11 15.08
C LYS A 2 -8.90 15.15 15.82
N ASN A 3 -8.89 13.88 15.43
CA ASN A 3 -7.90 12.93 15.92
C ASN A 3 -6.57 13.25 15.23
N ARG A 4 -5.79 14.14 15.88
CA ARG A 4 -4.37 14.36 15.58
C ARG A 4 -3.63 13.08 15.98
N LEU A 5 -3.52 12.12 15.06
CA LEU A 5 -2.47 11.11 15.17
C LEU A 5 -1.13 11.86 15.14
N ALA A 6 -0.36 11.69 16.20
CA ALA A 6 0.88 12.40 16.47
C ALA A 6 1.84 12.38 15.27
N ALA A 7 2.28 13.58 14.85
CA ALA A 7 3.29 13.85 13.81
C ALA A 7 3.35 12.80 12.69
N ALA A 8 2.41 12.88 11.74
CA ALA A 8 2.44 12.07 10.54
C ALA A 8 3.83 12.13 9.91
N ASN A 9 4.44 10.96 9.74
CA ASN A 9 5.78 10.85 9.18
C ASN A 9 5.77 11.49 7.78
N PRO A 10 6.50 12.59 7.54
CA PRO A 10 6.41 13.32 6.27
C PRO A 10 6.87 12.47 5.08
N VAL A 11 7.77 11.51 5.32
CA VAL A 11 8.19 10.55 4.29
C VAL A 11 7.06 9.59 3.96
N LEU A 12 6.30 9.14 4.97
CA LEU A 12 5.14 8.30 4.78
C LEU A 12 4.07 9.03 3.95
N GLU A 13 3.82 10.31 4.24
CA GLU A 13 2.89 11.14 3.47
C GLU A 13 3.34 11.27 2.01
N ILE A 14 4.62 11.61 1.77
CA ILE A 14 5.17 11.69 0.40
C ILE A 14 4.99 10.35 -0.33
N GLN A 15 5.31 9.23 0.32
CA GLN A 15 5.19 7.91 -0.30
C GLN A 15 3.74 7.58 -0.68
N LEU A 16 2.78 7.97 0.15
CA LEU A 16 1.36 7.84 -0.17
C LEU A 16 0.95 8.74 -1.34
N TYR A 17 1.37 10.01 -1.34
CA TYR A 17 1.05 10.94 -2.42
C TYR A 17 1.69 10.54 -3.75
N LEU A 18 2.95 10.10 -3.74
CA LEU A 18 3.62 9.60 -4.94
C LEU A 18 2.89 8.38 -5.50
N ASN A 19 2.41 7.47 -4.65
CA ASN A 19 1.62 6.33 -5.09
C ASN A 19 0.27 6.73 -5.68
N ASP A 20 -0.42 7.71 -5.08
CA ASP A 20 -1.69 8.22 -5.64
C ASP A 20 -1.48 8.86 -7.01
N ILE A 21 -0.41 9.63 -7.18
CA ILE A 21 -0.03 10.25 -8.46
C ILE A 21 0.36 9.18 -9.49
N ALA A 22 1.09 8.14 -9.07
CA ALA A 22 1.53 7.04 -9.93
C ALA A 22 0.36 6.20 -10.50
N GLN A 23 -0.83 6.25 -9.90
CA GLN A 23 -2.04 5.64 -10.49
C GLN A 23 -2.46 6.33 -11.80
N VAL A 24 -2.14 7.61 -11.95
CA VAL A 24 -2.46 8.42 -13.14
C VAL A 24 -1.22 8.60 -14.04
N HIS A 25 -0.03 8.55 -13.46
CA HIS A 25 1.26 8.75 -14.12
C HIS A 25 2.20 7.55 -13.89
N PRO A 26 2.07 6.47 -14.68
CA PRO A 26 2.82 5.22 -14.50
C PRO A 26 4.34 5.35 -14.65
N GLU A 27 4.83 6.48 -15.17
CA GLU A 27 6.25 6.82 -15.25
C GLU A 27 6.90 6.98 -13.87
N ILE A 28 6.09 7.32 -12.85
CA ILE A 28 6.54 7.41 -11.46
C ILE A 28 6.48 6.02 -10.85
N PRO A 29 7.63 5.46 -10.42
CA PRO A 29 7.65 4.18 -9.74
C PRO A 29 6.83 4.21 -8.46
N LEU A 30 6.02 3.19 -8.29
CA LEU A 30 5.36 2.92 -7.03
C LEU A 30 6.38 2.65 -5.93
N VAL A 31 6.10 3.15 -4.73
CA VAL A 31 6.94 3.00 -3.54
C VAL A 31 6.17 2.31 -2.44
N TYR A 32 6.91 1.71 -1.50
CA TYR A 32 6.32 1.16 -0.29
C TYR A 32 6.27 2.26 0.78
N PRO A 33 5.08 2.67 1.26
CA PRO A 33 4.93 3.72 2.27
C PRO A 33 5.37 3.23 3.67
N THR A 34 6.66 2.97 3.82
CA THR A 34 7.31 2.51 5.06
C THR A 34 7.63 3.65 6.02
N GLY A 35 7.54 4.91 5.56
CA GLY A 35 7.98 6.09 6.30
C GLY A 35 9.50 6.26 6.35
N ARG A 36 10.26 5.46 5.60
CA ARG A 36 11.73 5.57 5.49
C ARG A 36 12.11 6.07 4.11
N TYR A 37 13.02 7.05 4.04
CA TYR A 37 13.48 7.60 2.77
C TYR A 37 14.62 6.73 2.21
N ASP A 38 14.25 5.59 1.64
CA ASP A 38 15.15 4.61 1.04
C ASP A 38 15.45 4.90 -0.44
N ASP A 39 16.30 4.07 -1.06
CA ASP A 39 16.68 4.24 -2.47
C ASP A 39 15.49 4.13 -3.43
N ARG A 40 14.46 3.35 -3.07
CA ARG A 40 13.21 3.26 -3.83
C ARG A 40 12.45 4.58 -3.79
N THR A 41 12.34 5.18 -2.61
CA THR A 41 11.71 6.49 -2.41
C THR A 41 12.49 7.58 -3.14
N ARG A 42 13.82 7.58 -3.05
CA ARG A 42 14.69 8.49 -3.81
C ARG A 42 14.47 8.35 -5.31
N ASN A 43 14.42 7.12 -5.83
CA ASN A 43 14.20 6.86 -7.25
C ASN A 43 12.82 7.37 -7.72
N ALA A 44 11.76 7.13 -6.94
CA ALA A 44 10.44 7.64 -7.27
C ALA A 44 10.37 9.18 -7.27
N VAL A 45 11.04 9.84 -6.32
CA VAL A 45 11.19 11.30 -6.32
C VAL A 45 11.98 11.79 -7.52
N THR A 46 13.01 11.05 -7.94
CA THR A 46 13.84 11.37 -9.12
C THR A 46 13.01 11.31 -10.41
N GLU A 47 12.25 10.24 -10.62
CA GLU A 47 11.37 10.13 -11.79
C GLU A 47 10.21 11.13 -11.74
N PHE A 48 9.66 11.43 -10.56
CA PHE A 48 8.69 12.51 -10.38
C PHE A 48 9.26 13.87 -10.82
N GLN A 49 10.45 14.22 -10.33
CA GLN A 49 11.11 15.48 -10.68
C GLN A 49 11.36 15.57 -12.18
N LYS A 50 11.87 14.49 -12.78
CA LYS A 50 12.12 14.41 -14.22
C LYS A 50 10.83 14.56 -15.03
N PHE A 51 9.77 13.86 -14.66
CA PHE A 51 8.48 13.91 -15.36
C PHE A 51 7.85 15.31 -15.31
N PHE A 52 7.92 15.98 -14.16
CA PHE A 52 7.39 17.33 -13.98
C PHE A 52 8.40 18.46 -14.27
N SER A 53 9.54 18.14 -14.90
CA SER A 53 10.59 19.11 -15.30
C SER A 53 11.15 19.95 -14.14
N LEU A 54 11.27 19.36 -12.95
CA LEU A 54 11.95 19.92 -11.79
C LEU A 54 13.45 19.58 -11.80
N PRO A 55 14.28 20.27 -10.98
CA PRO A 55 15.64 19.83 -10.72
C PRO A 55 15.68 18.39 -10.19
N VAL A 56 16.38 17.50 -10.91
CA VAL A 56 16.44 16.07 -10.61
C VAL A 56 17.51 15.80 -9.55
N THR A 57 17.14 16.00 -8.29
CA THR A 57 18.04 15.85 -7.13
C THR A 57 17.80 14.56 -6.35
N GLY A 58 16.64 13.92 -6.54
CA GLY A 58 16.19 12.81 -5.71
C GLY A 58 16.06 13.21 -4.23
N VAL A 59 15.84 14.50 -3.95
CA VAL A 59 15.61 15.06 -2.62
C VAL A 59 14.33 15.86 -2.67
N VAL A 60 13.49 15.73 -1.65
CA VAL A 60 12.24 16.50 -1.55
C VAL A 60 12.53 17.82 -0.84
N ASP A 61 12.73 18.86 -1.63
CA ASP A 61 12.76 20.25 -1.17
C ASP A 61 11.36 20.88 -1.20
N LEU A 62 11.26 22.18 -0.86
CA LEU A 62 9.98 22.89 -0.80
C LEU A 62 9.27 22.95 -2.16
N GLU A 63 10.03 23.12 -3.24
CA GLU A 63 9.47 23.16 -4.61
C GLU A 63 8.88 21.78 -4.98
N THR A 64 9.67 20.72 -4.77
CA THR A 64 9.25 19.34 -5.01
C THR A 64 8.03 18.98 -4.15
N TRP A 65 8.04 19.33 -2.86
CA TRP A 65 6.92 19.09 -1.95
C TRP A 65 5.64 19.76 -2.43
N ASN A 66 5.71 21.05 -2.78
CA ASN A 66 4.55 21.81 -3.25
C ASN A 66 4.00 21.21 -4.55
N LYS A 67 4.89 20.78 -5.46
CA LYS A 67 4.48 20.13 -6.70
C LYS A 67 3.77 18.81 -6.43
N ILE A 68 4.33 17.92 -5.60
CA ILE A 68 3.71 16.65 -5.18
C ILE A 68 2.31 16.92 -4.60
N LEU A 69 2.19 17.86 -3.66
CA LEU A 69 0.91 18.17 -3.03
C LEU A 69 -0.13 18.69 -4.03
N SER A 70 0.30 19.53 -4.99
CA SER A 70 -0.59 20.06 -6.03
C SER A 70 -1.08 18.99 -6.99
N GLU A 71 -0.20 18.08 -7.42
CA GLU A 71 -0.55 16.98 -8.32
C GLU A 71 -1.38 15.92 -7.60
N HIS A 72 -1.07 15.61 -6.34
CA HIS A 72 -1.90 14.76 -5.51
C HIS A 72 -3.32 15.32 -5.42
N LYS A 73 -3.51 16.60 -5.06
CA LYS A 73 -4.84 17.24 -5.02
C LYS A 73 -5.58 17.19 -6.36
N ARG A 74 -4.85 17.38 -7.47
CA ARG A 74 -5.42 17.28 -8.82
C ARG A 74 -5.91 15.87 -9.11
N CYS A 75 -5.14 14.86 -8.70
CA CYS A 75 -5.50 13.45 -8.82
C CYS A 75 -6.59 13.04 -7.80
N SER A 76 -6.65 13.64 -6.60
CA SER A 76 -7.68 13.37 -5.59
C SER A 76 -9.10 13.67 -6.09
N HIS A 77 -9.25 14.60 -7.04
CA HIS A 77 -10.56 14.85 -7.67
C HIS A 77 -10.98 13.74 -8.65
N CYS A 78 -10.02 12.93 -9.14
CA CYS A 78 -10.27 11.70 -9.89
C CYS A 78 -10.48 10.49 -8.96
N ILE A 79 -10.02 10.57 -7.70
CA ILE A 79 -10.02 9.51 -6.69
C ILE A 79 -10.99 9.88 -5.54
N ASN A 80 -12.26 10.15 -5.85
CA ASN A 80 -13.28 10.46 -4.85
C ASN A 80 -13.87 9.19 -4.21
N THR A 81 -13.16 8.56 -3.27
CA THR A 81 -13.73 7.63 -2.26
C THR A 81 -12.76 7.44 -1.08
N PRO A 82 -13.24 7.18 0.15
CA PRO A 82 -12.38 6.63 1.20
C PRO A 82 -11.69 5.40 0.64
N SER A 83 -10.38 5.28 0.80
CA SER A 83 -9.54 4.26 0.15
C SER A 83 -10.16 2.87 0.28
N THR A 84 -10.95 2.49 -0.72
CA THR A 84 -11.47 1.15 -0.88
C THR A 84 -10.25 0.29 -1.10
N VAL A 85 -10.08 -0.77 -0.30
CA VAL A 85 -9.04 -1.75 -0.56
C VAL A 85 -9.15 -2.16 -2.03
N ALA A 86 -8.06 -1.99 -2.79
CA ALA A 86 -8.07 -2.12 -4.23
C ALA A 86 -8.73 -3.45 -4.65
N CYS A 87 -9.60 -3.43 -5.67
CA CYS A 87 -10.15 -4.67 -6.21
C CYS A 87 -9.02 -5.61 -6.64
N PHE A 88 -9.24 -6.94 -6.52
CA PHE A 88 -8.26 -7.90 -7.01
C PHE A 88 -8.01 -7.67 -8.52
N PRO A 89 -6.76 -7.57 -9.00
CA PRO A 89 -6.48 -7.26 -10.39
C PRO A 89 -7.11 -8.28 -11.33
N SER A 90 -7.80 -7.81 -12.37
CA SER A 90 -8.55 -8.68 -13.28
C SER A 90 -7.66 -9.56 -14.16
N ASN A 91 -6.42 -9.13 -14.40
CA ASN A 91 -5.42 -9.81 -15.23
C ASN A 91 -4.47 -10.74 -14.44
N ILE A 92 -4.63 -10.83 -13.11
CA ILE A 92 -3.81 -11.68 -12.25
C ILE A 92 -4.72 -12.77 -11.67
N THR A 93 -4.21 -13.99 -11.59
CA THR A 93 -4.95 -15.13 -11.03
C THR A 93 -4.65 -15.33 -9.56
N GLU A 94 -3.38 -15.18 -9.17
CA GLU A 94 -2.88 -15.40 -7.81
C GLU A 94 -1.59 -14.61 -7.57
N PHE A 95 -1.28 -14.36 -6.30
CA PHE A 95 0.05 -14.00 -5.84
C PHE A 95 0.59 -15.08 -4.89
N LYS A 96 1.88 -15.39 -4.99
CA LYS A 96 2.53 -16.46 -4.23
C LYS A 96 3.96 -16.10 -3.85
N LEU A 97 4.60 -16.98 -3.08
CA LEU A 97 5.96 -16.81 -2.58
C LEU A 97 6.93 -16.34 -3.67
N GLY A 98 7.63 -15.24 -3.39
CA GLY A 98 8.59 -14.59 -4.29
C GLY A 98 8.01 -13.46 -5.15
N ASP A 99 6.69 -13.34 -5.27
CA ASP A 99 6.08 -12.22 -5.97
C ASP A 99 6.40 -10.90 -5.27
N GLN A 100 6.61 -9.85 -6.04
CA GLN A 100 6.86 -8.52 -5.52
C GLN A 100 6.03 -7.50 -6.30
N ASN A 101 5.15 -6.79 -5.59
CA ASN A 101 4.36 -5.69 -6.17
C ASN A 101 3.67 -4.88 -5.05
N ASN A 102 2.98 -3.81 -5.47
CA ASN A 102 2.21 -2.97 -4.56
C ASN A 102 0.96 -3.63 -3.99
N PHE A 103 0.38 -4.62 -4.66
CA PHE A 103 -0.80 -5.31 -4.15
C PHE A 103 -0.46 -6.14 -2.91
N ILE A 104 0.72 -6.77 -2.90
CA ILE A 104 1.24 -7.51 -1.74
C ILE A 104 1.50 -6.58 -0.57
N TYR A 105 1.97 -5.36 -0.84
CA TYR A 105 2.12 -4.34 0.20
C TYR A 105 0.77 -4.01 0.87
N ILE A 106 -0.29 -3.85 0.06
CA ILE A 106 -1.64 -3.63 0.59
C ILE A 106 -2.09 -4.87 1.39
N LEU A 107 -1.89 -6.08 0.87
CA LEU A 107 -2.18 -7.32 1.61
C LEU A 107 -1.52 -7.32 2.99
N GLN A 108 -0.23 -7.00 3.08
CA GLN A 108 0.52 -6.98 4.34
C GLN A 108 -0.03 -5.94 5.32
N ILE A 109 -0.47 -4.77 4.83
CA ILE A 109 -1.21 -3.80 5.66
C ILE A 109 -2.49 -4.41 6.19
N VAL A 110 -3.30 -5.02 5.33
CA VAL A 110 -4.60 -5.55 5.78
C VAL A 110 -4.40 -6.68 6.79
N LEU A 111 -3.48 -7.62 6.54
CA LEU A 111 -3.10 -8.68 7.49
C LEU A 111 -2.64 -8.11 8.85
N ASN A 112 -1.87 -7.03 8.85
CA ASN A 112 -1.46 -6.37 10.09
C ASN A 112 -2.62 -5.64 10.80
N ASN A 113 -3.66 -5.19 10.09
CA ASN A 113 -4.88 -4.70 10.73
C ASN A 113 -5.64 -5.84 11.42
N PHE A 114 -5.69 -7.04 10.84
CA PHE A 114 -6.18 -8.24 11.53
C PHE A 114 -5.36 -8.53 12.78
N LYS A 115 -4.02 -8.47 12.71
CA LYS A 115 -3.15 -8.63 13.88
C LYS A 115 -3.47 -7.66 15.02
N ARG A 116 -3.71 -6.39 14.72
CA ARG A 116 -4.04 -5.37 15.72
C ARG A 116 -5.36 -5.67 16.43
N LYS A 117 -6.33 -6.26 15.72
CA LYS A 117 -7.65 -6.58 16.27
C LYS A 117 -7.70 -7.95 16.95
N TYR A 118 -7.00 -8.93 16.39
CA TYR A 118 -7.07 -10.33 16.75
C TYR A 118 -5.67 -10.84 17.12
N VAL A 119 -5.45 -11.05 18.42
CA VAL A 119 -4.14 -11.38 18.99
C VAL A 119 -3.50 -12.65 18.41
N ASN A 120 -4.32 -13.58 17.92
CA ASN A 120 -3.89 -14.85 17.35
C ASN A 120 -3.27 -14.75 15.95
N TYR A 121 -3.43 -13.62 15.25
CA TYR A 121 -2.80 -13.44 13.95
C TYR A 121 -1.29 -13.21 14.08
N VAL A 122 -0.54 -13.53 13.03
CA VAL A 122 0.89 -13.23 12.94
C VAL A 122 1.13 -11.81 12.42
N GLU A 123 2.21 -11.17 12.90
CA GLU A 123 2.66 -9.90 12.35
C GLU A 123 3.52 -10.14 11.10
N VAL A 124 3.23 -9.40 10.04
CA VAL A 124 3.91 -9.54 8.75
C VAL A 124 4.73 -8.28 8.46
N PRO A 125 6.02 -8.40 8.12
CA PRO A 125 6.80 -7.27 7.64
C PRO A 125 6.17 -6.66 6.38
N ILE A 126 6.01 -5.34 6.35
CA ILE A 126 5.42 -4.65 5.20
C ILE A 126 6.52 -4.32 4.19
N THR A 127 6.86 -5.30 3.36
CA THR A 127 7.97 -5.25 2.39
C THR A 127 7.52 -5.16 0.93
N GLY A 128 6.25 -5.48 0.67
CA GLY A 128 5.68 -5.68 -0.66
C GLY A 128 6.21 -6.90 -1.42
N ILE A 129 6.91 -7.79 -0.71
CA ILE A 129 7.38 -9.09 -1.20
C ILE A 129 6.54 -10.15 -0.51
N PHE A 130 6.02 -11.10 -1.29
CA PHE A 130 5.31 -12.25 -0.75
C PHE A 130 6.35 -13.21 -0.19
N ASP A 131 6.76 -13.00 1.06
CA ASP A 131 7.73 -13.82 1.77
C ASP A 131 7.07 -14.97 2.55
N GLU A 132 7.87 -15.82 3.19
CA GLU A 132 7.38 -16.96 3.98
C GLU A 132 6.45 -16.52 5.12
N LYS A 133 6.68 -15.33 5.70
CA LYS A 133 5.81 -14.76 6.73
C LYS A 133 4.46 -14.33 6.16
N THR A 134 4.46 -13.75 4.96
CA THR A 134 3.25 -13.38 4.24
C THR A 134 2.45 -14.62 3.85
N GLU A 135 3.14 -15.67 3.36
CA GLU A 135 2.50 -16.95 3.04
C GLU A 135 1.86 -17.61 4.26
N GLU A 136 2.56 -17.69 5.40
CA GLU A 136 1.98 -18.28 6.62
C GLU A 136 0.80 -17.44 7.14
N ALA A 137 0.87 -16.11 7.04
CA ALA A 137 -0.25 -15.24 7.39
C ALA A 137 -1.48 -15.46 6.50
N VAL A 138 -1.27 -15.66 5.19
CA VAL A 138 -2.35 -16.00 4.26
C VAL A 138 -2.93 -17.39 4.58
N LYS A 139 -2.08 -18.41 4.81
CA LYS A 139 -2.52 -19.75 5.24
C LYS A 139 -3.33 -19.68 6.52
N GLN A 140 -2.89 -18.89 7.50
CA GLN A 140 -3.61 -18.68 8.74
C GLN A 140 -4.98 -18.04 8.49
N PHE A 141 -5.04 -16.98 7.69
CA PHE A 141 -6.29 -16.32 7.35
C PHE A 141 -7.27 -17.28 6.65
N GLN A 142 -6.79 -18.06 5.68
CA GLN A 142 -7.59 -19.07 4.97
C GLN A 142 -8.17 -20.11 5.93
N ARG A 143 -7.35 -20.65 6.85
CA ARG A 143 -7.81 -21.58 7.90
C ARG A 143 -8.91 -20.96 8.78
N MET A 144 -8.74 -19.70 9.18
CA MET A 144 -9.67 -19.01 10.09
C MET A 144 -10.97 -18.58 9.40
N SER A 145 -10.98 -18.54 8.06
CA SER A 145 -12.11 -18.11 7.25
C SER A 145 -12.75 -19.27 6.47
N ASP A 146 -12.41 -20.52 6.84
CA ASP A 146 -12.89 -21.76 6.19
C ASP A 146 -12.67 -21.81 4.66
N LEU A 147 -11.56 -21.23 4.19
CA LEU A 147 -11.14 -21.26 2.78
C LEU A 147 -10.14 -22.41 2.52
N PRO A 148 -9.98 -22.85 1.26
CA PRO A 148 -8.87 -23.72 0.88
C PRO A 148 -7.52 -23.13 1.29
N VAL A 149 -6.73 -23.90 2.05
CA VAL A 149 -5.43 -23.44 2.61
C VAL A 149 -4.33 -23.62 1.57
N THR A 150 -4.35 -22.78 0.54
CA THR A 150 -3.39 -22.80 -0.57
C THR A 150 -2.11 -22.03 -0.26
N GLY A 151 -2.18 -21.06 0.65
CA GLY A 151 -1.10 -20.11 0.92
C GLY A 151 -0.85 -19.08 -0.17
N VAL A 152 -1.64 -19.10 -1.26
CA VAL A 152 -1.60 -18.07 -2.29
C VAL A 152 -2.70 -17.04 -2.05
N LEU A 153 -2.46 -15.80 -2.47
CA LEU A 153 -3.50 -14.77 -2.48
C LEU A 153 -4.21 -14.78 -3.84
N ASP A 154 -5.39 -15.37 -3.87
CA ASP A 154 -6.29 -15.33 -5.01
C ASP A 154 -7.46 -14.35 -4.79
N ARG A 155 -8.35 -14.27 -5.79
CA ARG A 155 -9.51 -13.39 -5.76
C ARG A 155 -10.47 -13.73 -4.62
N GLU A 156 -10.70 -15.01 -4.33
CA GLU A 156 -11.63 -15.44 -3.28
C GLU A 156 -11.11 -15.08 -1.89
N THR A 157 -9.83 -15.35 -1.64
CA THR A 157 -9.12 -14.99 -0.42
C THR A 157 -9.17 -13.47 -0.22
N TRP A 158 -8.85 -12.70 -1.26
CA TRP A 158 -8.88 -11.23 -1.18
C TRP A 158 -10.28 -10.66 -0.91
N ASN A 159 -11.29 -11.17 -1.60
CA ASN A 159 -12.67 -10.70 -1.41
C ASN A 159 -13.15 -10.99 0.01
N THR A 160 -12.84 -12.16 0.55
CA THR A 160 -13.17 -12.54 1.94
C THR A 160 -12.45 -11.65 2.94
N LEU A 161 -11.16 -11.40 2.71
CA LEU A 161 -10.32 -10.52 3.54
C LEU A 161 -10.88 -9.10 3.57
N ASN A 162 -11.26 -8.56 2.41
CA ASN A 162 -11.89 -7.25 2.28
C ASN A 162 -13.26 -7.20 2.94
N LEU A 163 -14.10 -8.22 2.75
CA LEU A 163 -15.42 -8.28 3.35
C LEU A 163 -15.33 -8.22 4.88
N ILE A 164 -14.45 -9.01 5.48
CA ILE A 164 -14.27 -9.02 6.94
C ILE A 164 -13.67 -7.68 7.40
N ASN A 165 -12.65 -7.17 6.70
CA ASN A 165 -12.01 -5.90 7.03
C ASN A 165 -12.98 -4.70 6.93
N SER A 166 -13.85 -4.66 5.91
CA SER A 166 -14.84 -3.60 5.71
C SER A 166 -16.04 -3.71 6.65
N THR A 167 -16.51 -4.93 6.91
CA THR A 167 -17.65 -5.19 7.82
C THR A 167 -17.26 -4.89 9.26
N CYS A 168 -16.01 -5.15 9.64
CA CYS A 168 -15.52 -4.88 10.99
C CYS A 168 -15.04 -3.43 11.22
N ARG A 169 -15.12 -2.53 10.22
CA ARG A 169 -14.58 -1.16 10.27
C ARG A 169 -13.20 -1.11 10.95
N LEU A 170 -12.23 -1.87 10.46
CA LEU A 170 -10.89 -1.97 11.07
C LEU A 170 -10.01 -0.71 10.90
N TYR A 171 -10.63 0.47 10.69
CA TYR A 171 -10.01 1.78 10.49
C TYR A 171 -10.44 2.78 11.59
N ASP A 172 -10.30 2.39 12.86
CA ASP A 172 -10.50 3.29 14.01
C ASP A 172 -9.16 3.74 14.62
#